data_AF-A0A936NZW3-F1
#
_entry.id   AF-A0A936NZW3-F1
#
_cell.length_a   1.000
_cell.length_b   1.000
_cell.length_c   1.000
_cell.angle_alpha   90.00
_cell.angle_beta   90.00
_cell.angle_gamma   90.00
#
_symmetry.space_group_name_H-M   'P 1'
#
loop_
_entity.id
_entity.type
_entity.pdbx_description
1 polymer ?
#
loop_
_entity_poly.entity_id
_entity_poly.type
_entity_poly.pdbx_seq_one_letter_code
_entity_poly.pdbx_strand_id
1 'polypeptide(L)'
;MNFLNNMKIGTRLIALTVVSSIILIIVGASGLWGIQRSTAALAQVYDRHLLSINTLQKIRATQLQVRNEIYEARLSKDGFAAQEKFDAIDRSVRQVSELLDTYKKQPLTQRETTLLDAYLKARLVFGRDGVEKMRELLTGEKFDEADALNTSTLSPTFKTLMAATDDLVMHLTAEAKLYYEQTAQVSGLLIKASIGSIIVGLALSVALGLLIRRSIVQGTTKLEKAAAQLAQGDLSGNIDVRGQDELAQVARSFNHMASEFSRLIGEIRQAAGELEESANHTARNSLSVVDASNQQRQLAETTTASAQELTLASSQVGENIATMIQATDRAKDLAKDGHHVVTEAAASINGISQSVSHTASTIASLGNHSEEIGRIVSVIKDIADQTNLLALNAAIEAARAGEQGRGFAVVADEVRKLAERTTKATGEISTTIHTIQNETVTAVTAMEQVHVQVTQGVEKTQQGDRAIAAITEAVSGLSEQIHAIDAIRDNQDNSCRDISGRINNILDMASTNHRAAESSASAAQGLSDLSSRLSAAVSRFRLGGG
;
A
#
# COMPACT_ATOMS: atom_id res chain seq x y z
N MET A 1 -23.28 44.82 -14.03
CA MET A 1 -23.02 43.60 -14.81
C MET A 1 -23.12 42.29 -13.99
N ASN A 2 -23.56 42.32 -12.70
CA ASN A 2 -23.63 41.13 -11.85
C ASN A 2 -24.97 40.36 -11.89
N PHE A 3 -26.06 41.00 -12.31
CA PHE A 3 -27.39 40.37 -12.29
C PHE A 3 -27.48 39.18 -13.27
N LEU A 4 -26.93 39.33 -14.48
CA LEU A 4 -26.94 38.26 -15.48
C LEU A 4 -26.17 37.03 -14.98
N ASN A 5 -25.00 37.20 -14.36
CA ASN A 5 -24.15 36.09 -13.89
C ASN A 5 -24.75 35.24 -12.76
N ASN A 6 -25.82 35.70 -12.11
CA ASN A 6 -26.55 34.92 -11.10
C ASN A 6 -27.75 34.15 -11.67
N MET A 7 -28.11 34.37 -12.93
CA MET A 7 -29.19 33.63 -13.58
C MET A 7 -28.63 32.43 -14.32
N LYS A 8 -29.35 31.31 -14.29
CA LYS A 8 -29.09 30.14 -15.13
C LYS A 8 -29.02 30.51 -16.62
N ILE A 9 -28.14 29.87 -17.38
CA ILE A 9 -27.97 30.13 -18.83
C ILE A 9 -29.30 29.94 -19.56
N GLY A 10 -30.06 28.88 -19.20
CA GLY A 10 -31.40 28.65 -19.74
C GLY A 10 -32.34 29.82 -19.49
N THR A 11 -32.35 30.40 -18.29
CA THR A 11 -33.19 31.56 -17.95
C THR A 11 -32.79 32.81 -18.74
N ARG A 12 -31.50 33.02 -19.02
CA ARG A 12 -31.04 34.15 -19.86
C ARG A 12 -31.51 34.01 -21.30
N LEU A 13 -31.44 32.81 -21.87
CA LEU A 13 -31.91 32.52 -23.23
C LEU A 13 -33.43 32.70 -23.33
N ILE A 14 -34.18 32.20 -22.35
CA ILE A 14 -35.64 32.44 -22.27
C ILE A 14 -35.94 33.94 -22.20
N ALA A 15 -35.25 34.70 -21.34
CA ALA A 15 -35.45 36.14 -21.23
C ALA A 15 -35.20 36.86 -22.57
N LEU A 16 -34.13 36.51 -23.30
CA LEU A 16 -33.87 37.06 -24.64
C LEU A 16 -35.01 36.76 -25.61
N THR A 17 -35.51 35.51 -25.64
CA THR A 17 -36.62 35.12 -26.53
C THR A 17 -37.93 35.84 -26.18
N VAL A 18 -38.24 35.97 -24.89
CA VAL A 18 -39.47 36.66 -24.41
C VAL A 18 -39.40 38.14 -24.75
N VAL A 19 -38.29 38.82 -24.46
CA VAL A 19 -38.11 40.25 -24.78
C VAL A 19 -38.22 40.49 -26.30
N SER A 20 -37.56 39.66 -27.11
CA SER A 20 -37.62 39.77 -28.57
C SER A 20 -39.04 39.55 -29.10
N SER A 21 -39.78 38.59 -28.51
CA SER A 21 -41.17 38.30 -28.89
C SER A 21 -42.13 39.44 -28.51
N ILE A 22 -41.96 40.05 -27.33
CA ILE A 22 -42.76 41.20 -26.91
C ILE A 22 -42.55 42.39 -27.86
N ILE A 23 -41.29 42.65 -28.24
CA ILE A 23 -40.96 43.71 -29.21
C ILE A 23 -41.66 43.45 -30.55
N LEU A 24 -41.61 42.22 -31.06
CA LEU A 24 -42.28 41.84 -32.31
C LEU A 24 -43.81 42.03 -32.24
N ILE A 25 -44.44 41.65 -31.12
CA ILE A 25 -45.88 41.83 -30.91
C ILE A 25 -46.25 43.32 -30.90
N ILE A 26 -45.48 44.16 -30.21
CA ILE A 26 -45.74 45.61 -30.12
C ILE A 26 -45.62 46.26 -31.50
N VAL A 27 -44.57 45.93 -32.27
CA VAL A 27 -44.37 46.44 -33.64
C VAL A 27 -45.46 45.94 -34.59
N GLY A 28 -45.84 44.67 -34.49
CA GLY A 28 -46.90 44.09 -35.31
C GLY A 28 -48.26 44.74 -35.05
N ALA A 29 -48.61 44.94 -33.77
CA ALA A 29 -49.85 45.58 -33.37
C ALA A 29 -49.93 47.05 -33.82
N SER A 30 -48.85 47.81 -33.69
CA SER A 30 -48.81 49.21 -34.13
C SER A 30 -48.94 49.36 -35.65
N GLY A 31 -48.29 48.47 -36.42
CA GLY A 31 -48.39 48.42 -37.88
C GLY A 31 -49.82 48.11 -38.36
N LEU A 32 -50.45 47.08 -37.79
CA LEU A 32 -51.83 46.72 -38.12
C LEU A 32 -52.82 47.85 -37.81
N TRP A 33 -52.65 48.53 -36.67
CA TRP A 33 -53.48 49.66 -36.28
C TRP A 33 -53.32 50.86 -37.24
N GLY A 34 -52.10 51.14 -37.69
CA GLY A 34 -51.83 52.18 -38.69
C GLY A 34 -52.50 51.90 -40.04
N ILE A 35 -52.46 50.66 -40.51
CA ILE A 35 -53.09 50.24 -41.78
C ILE A 35 -54.62 50.38 -41.71
N GLN A 36 -55.25 49.92 -40.62
CA GLN A 36 -56.71 50.07 -40.43
C GLN A 36 -57.15 51.54 -40.44
N ARG A 37 -56.38 52.43 -39.83
CA ARG A 37 -56.70 53.86 -39.80
C ARG A 37 -56.56 54.52 -41.18
N SER A 38 -55.53 54.14 -41.94
CA SER A 38 -55.30 54.67 -43.29
C SER A 38 -56.37 54.22 -44.28
N THR A 39 -56.79 52.94 -44.20
CA THR A 39 -57.88 52.41 -45.05
C THR A 39 -59.22 53.06 -44.76
N ALA A 40 -59.56 53.31 -43.49
CA ALA A 40 -60.79 54.03 -43.11
C ALA A 40 -60.82 55.47 -43.66
N ALA A 41 -59.69 56.18 -43.60
CA ALA A 41 -59.60 57.54 -44.11
C ALA A 41 -59.69 57.60 -45.65
N LEU A 42 -59.14 56.61 -46.36
CA LEU A 42 -59.27 56.50 -47.81
C LEU A 42 -60.73 56.28 -48.23
N ALA A 43 -61.46 55.41 -47.53
CA ALA A 43 -62.90 55.19 -47.76
C ALA A 43 -63.69 56.49 -47.58
N GLN A 44 -63.38 57.29 -46.56
CA GLN A 44 -64.04 58.58 -46.34
C GLN A 44 -63.77 59.60 -47.45
N VAL A 45 -62.55 59.68 -48.01
CA VAL A 45 -62.30 60.58 -49.16
C VAL A 45 -63.08 60.13 -50.40
N TYR A 46 -63.12 58.82 -50.65
CA TYR A 46 -63.79 58.25 -51.82
C TYR A 46 -65.32 58.36 -51.74
N ASP A 47 -65.94 57.77 -50.72
CA ASP A 47 -67.40 57.66 -50.60
C ASP A 47 -68.06 59.02 -50.37
N ARG A 48 -67.44 59.88 -49.55
CA ARG A 48 -68.06 61.13 -49.08
C ARG A 48 -67.80 62.33 -49.97
N HIS A 49 -66.63 62.43 -50.59
CA HIS A 49 -66.28 63.65 -51.33
C HIS A 49 -66.28 63.40 -52.83
N LEU A 50 -65.57 62.37 -53.29
CA LEU A 50 -65.40 62.12 -54.72
C LEU A 50 -66.73 61.79 -55.42
N LEU A 51 -67.56 60.94 -54.80
CA LEU A 51 -68.88 60.57 -55.34
C LEU A 51 -69.84 61.77 -55.44
N SER A 52 -69.77 62.68 -54.47
CA SER A 52 -70.64 63.86 -54.34
C SER A 52 -70.24 64.95 -55.31
N ILE A 53 -68.94 65.19 -55.45
CA ILE A 53 -68.37 66.02 -56.50
C ILE A 53 -68.78 65.48 -57.87
N ASN A 54 -68.68 64.17 -58.11
CA ASN A 54 -69.13 63.56 -59.37
C ASN A 54 -70.62 63.79 -59.64
N THR A 55 -71.47 63.64 -58.62
CA THR A 55 -72.92 63.87 -58.72
C THR A 55 -73.24 65.33 -59.05
N LEU A 56 -72.59 66.29 -58.38
CA LEU A 56 -72.75 67.72 -58.66
C LEU A 56 -72.24 68.11 -60.05
N GLN A 57 -71.15 67.49 -60.52
CA GLN A 57 -70.65 67.71 -61.88
C GLN A 57 -71.61 67.18 -62.94
N LYS A 58 -72.30 66.05 -62.68
CA LYS A 58 -73.39 65.58 -63.56
C LYS A 58 -74.55 66.57 -63.59
N ILE A 59 -74.98 67.08 -62.42
CA ILE A 59 -76.00 68.14 -62.33
C ILE A 59 -75.60 69.35 -63.18
N ARG A 60 -74.36 69.82 -63.03
CA ARG A 60 -73.81 70.93 -63.80
C ARG A 60 -73.87 70.67 -65.30
N ALA A 61 -73.45 69.47 -65.75
CA ALA A 61 -73.49 69.10 -67.15
C ALA A 61 -74.92 69.10 -67.71
N THR A 62 -75.89 68.54 -66.96
CA THR A 62 -77.30 68.54 -67.37
C THR A 62 -77.91 69.95 -67.38
N GLN A 63 -77.48 70.86 -66.50
CA GLN A 63 -77.90 72.27 -66.56
C GLN A 63 -77.41 72.98 -67.81
N LEU A 64 -76.16 72.74 -68.22
CA LEU A 64 -75.63 73.25 -69.48
C LEU A 64 -76.40 72.68 -70.68
N GLN A 65 -76.79 71.41 -70.61
CA GLN A 65 -77.65 70.80 -71.62
C GLN A 65 -79.02 71.49 -71.72
N VAL A 66 -79.71 71.73 -70.59
CA VAL A 66 -80.97 72.50 -70.56
C VAL A 66 -80.79 73.87 -71.22
N ARG A 67 -79.68 74.56 -70.90
CA ARG A 67 -79.38 75.86 -71.48
C ARG A 67 -79.20 75.80 -73.00
N ASN A 68 -78.54 74.76 -73.50
CA ASN A 68 -78.34 74.54 -74.92
C ASN A 68 -79.66 74.20 -75.63
N GLU A 69 -80.51 73.37 -75.03
CA GLU A 69 -81.83 73.03 -75.57
C GLU A 69 -82.73 74.26 -75.69
N ILE A 70 -82.71 75.17 -74.70
CA ILE A 70 -83.44 76.46 -74.79
C ILE A 70 -82.87 77.34 -75.91
N TYR A 71 -81.56 77.34 -76.10
CA TYR A 71 -80.92 78.09 -77.17
C TYR A 71 -81.32 77.56 -78.56
N GLU A 72 -81.34 76.24 -78.75
CA GLU A 72 -81.81 75.59 -79.97
C GLU A 72 -83.30 75.87 -80.23
N ALA A 73 -84.15 75.80 -79.18
CA ALA A 73 -85.56 76.12 -79.28
C ALA A 73 -85.79 77.55 -79.80
N ARG A 74 -85.02 78.52 -79.30
CA ARG A 74 -85.09 79.93 -79.76
C ARG A 74 -84.66 80.10 -81.21
N LEU A 75 -83.59 79.41 -81.63
CA LEU A 75 -83.07 79.52 -83.01
C LEU A 75 -83.98 78.89 -84.06
N SER A 76 -84.80 77.90 -83.68
CA SER A 76 -85.70 77.21 -84.61
C SER A 76 -86.73 78.15 -85.25
N LYS A 77 -87.14 79.22 -84.54
CA LYS A 77 -88.21 80.15 -84.94
C LYS A 77 -89.52 79.44 -85.36
N ASP A 78 -89.78 78.29 -84.75
CA ASP A 78 -90.96 77.44 -84.99
C ASP A 78 -91.48 76.94 -83.64
N GLY A 79 -92.75 77.23 -83.33
CA GLY A 79 -93.37 76.86 -82.06
C GLY A 79 -93.46 75.34 -81.84
N PHE A 80 -93.63 74.56 -82.92
CA PHE A 80 -93.68 73.09 -82.84
C PHE A 80 -92.27 72.50 -82.60
N ALA A 81 -91.26 73.00 -83.31
CA ALA A 81 -89.87 72.58 -83.09
C ALA A 81 -89.35 73.01 -81.71
N ALA A 82 -89.79 74.17 -81.20
CA ALA A 82 -89.50 74.59 -79.83
C ALA A 82 -90.12 73.65 -78.80
N GLN A 83 -91.35 73.16 -79.01
CA GLN A 83 -92.00 72.23 -78.09
C GLN A 83 -91.23 70.91 -77.93
N GLU A 84 -90.69 70.34 -79.01
CA GLU A 84 -89.86 69.13 -78.94
C GLU A 84 -88.61 69.32 -78.05
N LYS A 85 -87.99 70.51 -78.12
CA LYS A 85 -86.86 70.87 -77.24
C LYS A 85 -87.30 71.04 -75.79
N PHE A 86 -88.49 71.57 -75.54
CA PHE A 86 -89.02 71.65 -74.18
C PHE A 86 -89.35 70.27 -73.59
N ASP A 87 -89.76 69.29 -74.40
CA ASP A 87 -89.90 67.90 -73.92
C ASP A 87 -88.54 67.29 -73.52
N ALA A 88 -87.45 67.64 -74.24
CA ALA A 88 -86.09 67.27 -73.85
C ALA A 88 -85.64 67.96 -72.56
N ILE A 89 -85.98 69.25 -72.40
CA ILE A 89 -85.72 70.01 -71.16
C ILE A 89 -86.43 69.35 -69.98
N ASP A 90 -87.68 68.90 -70.14
CA ASP A 90 -88.42 68.22 -69.07
C ASP A 90 -87.78 66.88 -68.66
N ARG A 91 -87.10 66.19 -69.57
CA ARG A 91 -86.28 65.01 -69.22
C ARG A 91 -85.02 65.42 -68.45
N SER A 92 -84.31 66.44 -68.93
CA SER A 92 -83.11 66.98 -68.28
C SER A 92 -83.42 67.52 -66.87
N VAL A 93 -84.55 68.21 -66.68
CA VAL A 93 -85.02 68.70 -65.37
C VAL A 93 -85.33 67.54 -64.42
N ARG A 94 -85.94 66.45 -64.91
CA ARG A 94 -86.15 65.22 -64.11
C ARG A 94 -84.83 64.57 -63.70
N GLN A 95 -83.88 64.45 -64.63
CA GLN A 95 -82.55 63.90 -64.34
C GLN A 95 -81.80 64.73 -63.29
N VAL A 96 -81.88 66.06 -63.34
CA VAL A 96 -81.31 66.92 -62.30
C VAL A 96 -81.99 66.68 -60.95
N SER A 97 -83.31 66.46 -60.91
CA SER A 97 -84.00 66.12 -59.65
C SER A 97 -83.52 64.80 -59.05
N GLU A 98 -83.38 63.74 -59.86
CA GLU A 98 -82.88 62.43 -59.39
C GLU A 98 -81.43 62.50 -58.87
N LEU A 99 -80.57 63.23 -59.58
CA LEU A 99 -79.19 63.47 -59.14
C LEU A 99 -79.15 64.29 -57.84
N LEU A 100 -80.06 65.25 -57.68
CA LEU A 100 -80.15 66.07 -56.48
C LEU A 100 -80.65 65.26 -55.27
N ASP A 101 -81.59 64.34 -55.47
CA ASP A 101 -82.02 63.41 -54.43
C ASP A 101 -80.91 62.46 -54.02
N THR A 102 -80.07 62.04 -54.98
CA THR A 102 -78.87 61.25 -54.70
C THR A 102 -77.87 62.03 -53.86
N TYR A 103 -77.64 63.31 -54.20
CA TYR A 103 -76.77 64.19 -53.41
C TYR A 103 -77.31 64.43 -51.99
N LYS A 104 -78.62 64.65 -51.85
CA LYS A 104 -79.30 64.87 -50.56
C LYS A 104 -79.30 63.68 -49.61
N LYS A 105 -79.15 62.45 -50.11
CA LYS A 105 -79.06 61.23 -49.28
C LYS A 105 -77.78 61.18 -48.44
N GLN A 106 -76.79 62.00 -48.79
CA GLN A 106 -75.56 62.07 -48.03
C GLN A 106 -75.70 62.99 -46.81
N PRO A 107 -74.92 62.75 -45.74
CA PRO A 107 -74.94 63.61 -44.56
C PRO A 107 -74.31 64.97 -44.86
N LEU A 108 -75.13 65.98 -45.14
CA LEU A 108 -74.67 67.33 -45.50
C LEU A 108 -74.16 68.09 -44.27
N THR A 109 -73.05 68.82 -44.42
CA THR A 109 -72.58 69.77 -43.42
C THR A 109 -73.49 71.00 -43.36
N GLN A 110 -73.37 71.80 -42.30
CA GLN A 110 -74.11 73.06 -42.18
C GLN A 110 -73.83 74.00 -43.37
N ARG A 111 -72.58 74.01 -43.85
CA ARG A 111 -72.16 74.85 -44.98
C ARG A 111 -72.71 74.32 -46.29
N GLU A 112 -72.64 73.01 -46.54
CA GLU A 112 -73.26 72.38 -47.71
C GLU A 112 -74.76 72.58 -47.76
N THR A 113 -75.45 72.46 -46.62
CA THR A 113 -76.90 72.69 -46.53
C THR A 113 -77.24 74.12 -46.97
N THR A 114 -76.47 75.11 -46.49
CA THR A 114 -76.64 76.52 -46.87
C THR A 114 -76.42 76.75 -48.38
N LEU A 115 -75.39 76.11 -48.94
CA LEU A 115 -75.07 76.21 -50.38
C LEU A 115 -76.10 75.47 -51.24
N LEU A 116 -76.61 74.34 -50.76
CA LEU A 116 -77.67 73.57 -51.41
C LEU A 116 -78.99 74.35 -51.43
N ASP A 117 -79.33 75.05 -50.35
CA ASP A 117 -80.51 75.92 -50.29
C ASP A 117 -80.39 77.09 -51.28
N ALA A 118 -79.20 77.69 -51.39
CA ALA A 118 -78.92 78.72 -52.39
C ALA A 118 -79.07 78.18 -53.82
N TYR A 119 -78.56 76.98 -54.09
CA TYR A 119 -78.75 76.26 -55.35
C TYR A 119 -80.23 75.99 -55.65
N LEU A 120 -80.98 75.46 -54.67
CA LEU A 120 -82.41 75.14 -54.82
C LEU A 120 -83.23 76.39 -55.14
N LYS A 121 -82.93 77.50 -54.47
CA LYS A 121 -83.56 78.81 -54.75
C LYS A 121 -83.22 79.31 -56.15
N ALA A 122 -81.95 79.26 -56.55
CA ALA A 122 -81.53 79.66 -57.89
C ALA A 122 -82.16 78.77 -58.98
N ARG A 123 -82.29 77.47 -58.73
CA ARG A 123 -82.93 76.50 -59.63
C ARG A 123 -84.40 76.81 -59.82
N LEU A 124 -85.11 77.12 -58.74
CA LEU A 124 -86.53 77.47 -58.79
C LEU A 124 -86.77 78.76 -59.58
N VAL A 125 -85.95 79.79 -59.34
CA VAL A 125 -86.03 81.06 -60.09
C VAL A 125 -85.70 80.83 -61.57
N PHE A 126 -84.64 80.09 -61.89
CA PHE A 126 -84.29 79.76 -63.27
C PHE A 126 -85.41 78.98 -63.98
N GLY A 127 -85.99 77.98 -63.33
CA GLY A 127 -87.09 77.17 -63.88
C GLY A 127 -88.35 77.99 -64.12
N ARG A 128 -88.88 78.63 -63.07
CA ARG A 128 -90.17 79.35 -63.13
C ARG A 128 -90.09 80.65 -63.92
N ASP A 129 -89.12 81.50 -63.59
CA ASP A 129 -89.04 82.85 -64.15
C ASP A 129 -88.25 82.88 -65.47
N GLY A 130 -87.48 81.83 -65.74
CA GLY A 130 -86.72 81.66 -66.97
C GLY A 130 -87.34 80.65 -67.92
N VAL A 131 -87.24 79.35 -67.61
CA VAL A 131 -87.58 78.25 -68.52
C VAL A 131 -89.06 78.23 -68.89
N GLU A 132 -89.97 78.30 -67.92
CA GLU A 132 -91.42 78.22 -68.21
C GLU A 132 -91.94 79.44 -68.96
N LYS A 133 -91.50 80.65 -68.59
CA LYS A 133 -91.82 81.85 -69.38
C LYS A 133 -91.25 81.78 -70.79
N MET A 134 -90.07 81.18 -70.97
CA MET A 134 -89.50 80.95 -72.30
C MET A 134 -90.34 79.95 -73.11
N ARG A 135 -90.89 78.92 -72.46
CA ARG A 135 -91.82 77.96 -73.07
C ARG A 135 -93.08 78.67 -73.58
N GLU A 136 -93.71 79.47 -72.73
CA GLU A 136 -94.92 80.23 -73.09
C GLU A 136 -94.68 81.17 -74.28
N LEU A 137 -93.56 81.88 -74.31
CA LEU A 137 -93.24 82.82 -75.40
C LEU A 137 -92.93 82.10 -76.72
N LEU A 138 -92.16 81.01 -76.69
CA LEU A 138 -91.77 80.30 -77.91
C LEU A 138 -92.90 79.47 -78.51
N THR A 139 -93.73 78.84 -77.68
CA THR A 139 -94.92 78.10 -78.15
C THR A 139 -96.03 79.03 -78.64
N GLY A 140 -96.12 80.24 -78.09
CA GLY A 140 -96.97 81.32 -78.59
C GLY A 140 -96.37 82.09 -79.78
N GLU A 141 -95.26 81.63 -80.36
CA GLU A 141 -94.54 82.23 -81.51
C GLU A 141 -94.07 83.69 -81.32
N LYS A 142 -93.89 84.12 -80.06
CA LYS A 142 -93.41 85.46 -79.69
C LYS A 142 -91.89 85.51 -79.58
N PHE A 143 -91.19 85.33 -80.70
CA PHE A 143 -89.73 85.16 -80.71
C PHE A 143 -88.94 86.41 -80.26
N ASP A 144 -89.40 87.62 -80.59
CA ASP A 144 -88.72 88.86 -80.16
C ASP A 144 -88.82 89.08 -78.65
N GLU A 145 -89.98 88.78 -78.05
CA GLU A 145 -90.18 88.81 -76.60
C GLU A 145 -89.33 87.72 -75.91
N ALA A 146 -89.19 86.54 -76.52
CA ALA A 146 -88.34 85.46 -76.04
C ALA A 146 -86.85 85.86 -76.02
N ASP A 147 -86.38 86.60 -77.04
CA ASP A 147 -85.01 87.13 -77.09
C ASP A 147 -84.74 88.19 -76.02
N ALA A 148 -85.72 89.07 -75.77
CA ALA A 148 -85.67 90.02 -74.67
C ALA A 148 -85.67 89.31 -73.30
N LEU A 149 -86.49 88.27 -73.10
CA LEU A 149 -86.52 87.47 -71.87
C LEU A 149 -85.20 86.73 -71.63
N ASN A 150 -84.55 86.24 -72.70
CA ASN A 150 -83.26 85.58 -72.56
C ASN A 150 -82.20 86.52 -71.99
N THR A 151 -82.17 87.75 -72.48
CA THR A 151 -81.16 88.74 -72.09
C THR A 151 -81.46 89.31 -70.70
N SER A 152 -82.73 89.63 -70.42
CA SER A 152 -83.15 90.24 -69.16
C SER A 152 -83.20 89.26 -67.98
N THR A 153 -83.62 88.00 -68.20
CA THR A 153 -83.96 87.08 -67.10
C THR A 153 -83.26 85.74 -67.22
N LEU A 154 -83.35 85.03 -68.35
CA LEU A 154 -82.85 83.65 -68.45
C LEU A 154 -81.32 83.56 -68.29
N SER A 155 -80.55 84.45 -68.92
CA SER A 155 -79.08 84.43 -68.83
C SER A 155 -78.57 84.79 -67.43
N PRO A 156 -79.08 85.86 -66.77
CA PRO A 156 -78.72 86.15 -65.38
C PRO A 156 -79.07 85.02 -64.42
N THR A 157 -80.29 84.46 -64.50
CA THR A 157 -80.73 83.39 -63.60
C THR A 157 -79.97 82.08 -63.82
N PHE A 158 -79.61 81.76 -65.08
CA PHE A 158 -78.73 80.62 -65.38
C PHE A 158 -77.32 80.81 -64.79
N LYS A 159 -76.75 82.02 -64.91
CA LYS A 159 -75.44 82.34 -64.33
C LYS A 159 -75.45 82.15 -62.81
N THR A 160 -76.51 82.60 -62.13
CA THR A 160 -76.68 82.39 -60.68
C THR A 160 -76.81 80.91 -60.33
N LEU A 161 -77.55 80.13 -61.11
CA LEU A 161 -77.68 78.67 -60.91
C LEU A 161 -76.35 77.94 -61.08
N MET A 162 -75.57 78.29 -62.11
CA MET A 162 -74.25 77.72 -62.34
C MET A 162 -73.27 78.08 -61.22
N ALA A 163 -73.27 79.35 -60.77
CA ALA A 163 -72.43 79.79 -59.66
C ALA A 163 -72.76 79.04 -58.37
N ALA A 164 -74.04 78.84 -58.04
CA ALA A 164 -74.43 78.08 -56.86
C ALA A 164 -74.00 76.60 -56.91
N THR A 165 -73.96 76.02 -58.12
CA THR A 165 -73.45 74.65 -58.33
C THR A 165 -71.92 74.60 -58.18
N ASP A 166 -71.23 75.62 -58.69
CA ASP A 166 -69.77 75.76 -58.56
C ASP A 166 -69.33 75.93 -57.10
N ASP A 167 -70.06 76.73 -56.32
CA ASP A 167 -69.77 76.89 -54.89
C ASP A 167 -69.87 75.57 -54.12
N LEU A 168 -70.87 74.73 -54.42
CA LEU A 168 -71.01 73.39 -53.84
C LEU A 168 -69.82 72.48 -54.20
N VAL A 169 -69.45 72.44 -55.48
CA VAL A 169 -68.30 71.64 -55.96
C VAL A 169 -67.00 72.12 -55.34
N MET A 170 -66.76 73.43 -55.30
CA MET A 170 -65.55 74.02 -54.73
C MET A 170 -65.43 73.73 -53.23
N HIS A 171 -66.52 73.83 -52.48
CA HIS A 171 -66.51 73.54 -51.06
C HIS A 171 -66.14 72.07 -50.76
N LEU A 172 -66.79 71.13 -51.45
CA LEU A 172 -66.49 69.70 -51.31
C LEU A 172 -65.06 69.35 -51.72
N THR A 173 -64.54 70.01 -52.76
CA THR A 173 -63.15 69.81 -53.21
C THR A 173 -62.16 70.31 -52.16
N ALA A 174 -62.43 71.46 -51.53
CA ALA A 174 -61.60 72.01 -50.46
C ALA A 174 -61.64 71.12 -49.19
N GLU A 175 -62.81 70.60 -48.82
CA GLU A 175 -62.98 69.72 -47.67
C GLU A 175 -62.24 68.37 -47.87
N ALA A 176 -62.36 67.78 -49.07
CA ALA A 176 -61.63 66.56 -49.44
C ALA A 176 -60.11 66.72 -49.31
N LYS A 177 -59.58 67.87 -49.77
CA LYS A 177 -58.16 68.19 -49.70
C LYS A 177 -57.69 68.35 -48.25
N LEU A 178 -58.45 69.09 -47.42
CA LEU A 178 -58.13 69.28 -46.01
C LEU A 178 -58.06 67.93 -45.26
N TYR A 179 -59.06 67.07 -45.49
CA TYR A 179 -59.13 65.75 -44.85
C TYR A 179 -57.98 64.84 -45.29
N TYR A 180 -57.61 64.86 -46.58
CA TYR A 180 -56.44 64.15 -47.09
C TYR A 180 -55.14 64.63 -46.43
N GLU A 181 -54.90 65.95 -46.36
CA GLU A 181 -53.69 66.52 -45.76
C GLU A 181 -53.56 66.17 -44.27
N GLN A 182 -54.66 66.25 -43.50
CA GLN A 182 -54.68 65.86 -42.08
C GLN A 182 -54.34 64.38 -41.90
N THR A 183 -54.92 63.51 -42.73
CA THR A 183 -54.68 62.06 -42.66
C THR A 183 -53.25 61.70 -43.08
N ALA A 184 -52.71 62.36 -44.10
CA ALA A 184 -51.36 62.12 -44.60
C ALA A 184 -50.29 62.45 -43.53
N GLN A 185 -50.46 63.52 -42.78
CA GLN A 185 -49.53 63.89 -41.68
C GLN A 185 -49.54 62.86 -40.56
N VAL A 186 -50.73 62.42 -40.11
CA VAL A 186 -50.86 61.40 -39.06
C VAL A 186 -50.25 60.07 -39.52
N SER A 187 -50.51 59.67 -40.77
CA SER A 187 -49.94 58.44 -41.34
C SER A 187 -48.41 58.49 -41.43
N GLY A 188 -47.84 59.64 -41.81
CA GLY A 188 -46.38 59.84 -41.86
C GLY A 188 -45.72 59.76 -40.48
N LEU A 189 -46.36 60.30 -39.44
CA LEU A 189 -45.88 60.19 -38.06
C LEU A 189 -45.91 58.73 -37.56
N LEU A 190 -47.00 58.00 -37.83
CA LEU A 190 -47.15 56.59 -37.45
C LEU A 190 -46.10 55.70 -38.13
N ILE A 191 -45.80 55.93 -39.41
CA ILE A 191 -44.75 55.20 -40.13
C ILE A 191 -43.38 55.47 -39.52
N LYS A 192 -43.02 56.74 -39.24
CA LYS A 192 -41.75 57.10 -38.60
C LYS A 192 -41.61 56.50 -37.19
N ALA A 193 -42.67 56.54 -36.40
CA ALA A 193 -42.71 55.93 -35.07
C ALA A 193 -42.52 54.40 -35.15
N SER A 194 -43.16 53.74 -36.13
CA SER A 194 -43.01 52.30 -36.37
C SER A 194 -41.56 51.93 -36.74
N ILE A 195 -40.95 52.67 -37.68
CA ILE A 195 -39.54 52.48 -38.05
C ILE A 195 -38.60 52.69 -36.85
N GLY A 196 -38.83 53.74 -36.04
CA GLY A 196 -38.07 54.00 -34.84
C GLY A 196 -38.14 52.85 -33.82
N SER A 197 -39.34 52.31 -33.60
CA SER A 197 -39.55 51.17 -32.69
C SER A 197 -38.85 49.89 -33.16
N ILE A 198 -38.81 49.63 -34.48
CA ILE A 198 -38.07 48.51 -35.07
C ILE A 198 -36.57 48.64 -34.81
N ILE A 199 -36.00 49.82 -35.07
CA ILE A 199 -34.56 50.06 -34.90
C ILE A 199 -34.16 49.89 -33.43
N VAL A 200 -34.91 50.49 -32.50
CA VAL A 200 -34.64 50.38 -31.06
C VAL A 200 -34.80 48.93 -30.60
N GLY A 201 -35.86 48.25 -31.02
CA GLY A 201 -36.10 46.85 -30.69
C GLY A 201 -34.99 45.91 -31.16
N LEU A 202 -34.51 46.11 -32.39
CA LEU A 202 -33.39 45.35 -32.95
C LEU A 202 -32.09 45.63 -32.19
N ALA A 203 -31.79 46.91 -31.91
CA ALA A 203 -30.59 47.31 -31.18
C ALA A 203 -30.55 46.69 -29.76
N LEU A 204 -31.68 46.71 -29.04
CA LEU A 204 -31.78 46.10 -27.71
C LEU A 204 -31.60 44.58 -27.76
N SER A 205 -32.19 43.91 -28.76
CA SER A 205 -32.08 42.45 -28.94
C SER A 205 -30.64 42.04 -29.23
N VAL A 206 -29.95 42.76 -30.12
CA VAL A 206 -28.53 42.52 -30.43
C VAL A 206 -27.63 42.79 -29.22
N ALA A 207 -27.84 43.90 -28.51
CA ALA A 207 -27.04 44.24 -27.33
C ALA A 207 -27.17 43.17 -26.23
N LEU A 208 -28.40 42.72 -25.94
CA LEU A 208 -28.64 41.66 -24.95
C LEU A 208 -28.02 40.33 -25.39
N GLY A 209 -28.11 39.97 -26.67
CA GLY A 209 -27.47 38.79 -27.24
C GLY A 209 -25.94 38.81 -27.11
N LEU A 210 -25.30 39.95 -27.39
CA LEU A 210 -23.85 40.11 -27.25
C LEU A 210 -23.38 40.01 -25.78
N LEU A 211 -24.16 40.53 -24.83
CA LEU A 211 -23.85 40.41 -23.40
C LEU A 211 -23.93 38.96 -22.90
N ILE A 212 -24.96 38.23 -23.31
CA ILE A 212 -25.13 36.81 -22.97
C ILE A 212 -23.99 35.99 -23.60
N ARG A 213 -23.70 36.21 -24.89
CA ARG A 213 -22.57 35.55 -25.59
C ARG A 213 -21.25 35.78 -24.87
N ARG A 214 -20.94 37.03 -24.52
CA ARG A 214 -19.67 37.38 -23.85
C ARG A 214 -19.53 36.67 -22.50
N SER A 215 -20.61 36.59 -21.71
CA SER A 215 -20.60 35.90 -20.41
C SER A 215 -20.35 34.39 -20.57
N ILE A 216 -21.05 33.73 -21.50
CA ILE A 216 -20.90 32.28 -21.73
C ILE A 216 -19.51 31.95 -22.26
N VAL A 217 -19.07 32.62 -23.33
CA VAL A 217 -17.78 32.35 -23.98
C VAL A 217 -16.61 32.58 -23.02
N GLN A 218 -16.64 33.64 -22.21
CA GLN A 218 -15.60 33.88 -21.23
C GLN A 218 -15.54 32.78 -20.15
N GLY A 219 -16.69 32.29 -19.70
CA GLY A 219 -16.75 31.18 -18.73
C GLY A 219 -16.22 29.87 -19.31
N THR A 220 -16.63 29.51 -20.52
CA THR A 220 -16.19 28.28 -21.19
C THR A 220 -14.71 28.30 -21.53
N THR A 221 -14.16 29.43 -22.00
CA THR A 221 -12.71 29.53 -22.31
C THR A 221 -11.84 29.44 -21.05
N LYS A 222 -12.33 29.90 -19.88
CA LYS A 222 -11.61 29.70 -18.61
C LYS A 222 -11.58 28.22 -18.21
N LEU A 223 -12.72 27.54 -18.32
CA LEU A 223 -12.84 26.09 -18.06
C LEU A 223 -11.95 25.29 -19.01
N GLU A 224 -11.95 25.61 -20.30
CA GLU A 224 -11.09 24.98 -21.31
C GLU A 224 -9.61 25.13 -20.97
N LYS A 225 -9.16 26.35 -20.64
CA LYS A 225 -7.76 26.61 -20.27
C LYS A 225 -7.35 25.85 -19.01
N ALA A 226 -8.20 25.86 -17.98
CA ALA A 226 -7.92 25.13 -16.75
C ALA A 226 -7.89 23.62 -16.97
N ALA A 227 -8.80 23.07 -17.78
CA ALA A 227 -8.78 21.66 -18.16
C ALA A 227 -7.51 21.30 -18.97
N ALA A 228 -7.07 22.18 -19.87
CA ALA A 228 -5.83 21.99 -20.62
C ALA A 228 -4.58 22.03 -19.71
N GLN A 229 -4.57 22.90 -18.69
CA GLN A 229 -3.51 22.94 -17.68
C GLN A 229 -3.48 21.65 -16.85
N LEU A 230 -4.64 21.20 -16.38
CA LEU A 230 -4.78 19.94 -15.64
C LEU A 230 -4.29 18.75 -16.47
N ALA A 231 -4.65 18.67 -17.75
CA ALA A 231 -4.20 17.62 -18.67
C ALA A 231 -2.68 17.63 -18.92
N GLN A 232 -2.02 18.78 -18.78
CA GLN A 232 -0.56 18.90 -18.86
C GLN A 232 0.14 18.52 -17.55
N GLY A 233 -0.62 18.26 -16.48
CA GLY A 233 -0.12 17.90 -15.15
C GLY A 233 -0.02 19.07 -14.18
N ASP A 234 -0.56 20.25 -14.50
CA ASP A 234 -0.62 21.37 -13.57
C ASP A 234 -1.87 21.26 -12.68
N LEU A 235 -1.68 20.77 -11.47
CA LEU A 235 -2.72 20.62 -10.44
C LEU A 235 -2.83 21.86 -9.53
N SER A 236 -2.02 22.89 -9.79
CA SER A 236 -2.03 24.15 -9.02
C SER A 236 -3.11 25.13 -9.47
N GLY A 237 -3.69 24.91 -10.66
CA GLY A 237 -4.69 25.79 -11.25
C GLY A 237 -6.02 25.72 -10.51
N ASN A 238 -6.47 26.86 -9.98
CA ASN A 238 -7.82 27.03 -9.43
C ASN A 238 -8.65 27.92 -10.36
N ILE A 239 -9.86 27.48 -10.72
CA ILE A 239 -10.79 28.31 -11.48
C ILE A 239 -11.49 29.26 -10.51
N ASP A 240 -11.33 30.56 -10.72
CA ASP A 240 -12.09 31.59 -9.99
C ASP A 240 -13.59 31.45 -10.28
N VAL A 241 -14.33 30.91 -9.31
CA VAL A 241 -15.77 30.65 -9.40
C VAL A 241 -16.53 31.94 -9.13
N ARG A 242 -17.01 32.59 -10.19
CA ARG A 242 -17.90 33.75 -10.09
C ARG A 242 -19.30 33.41 -10.63
N GLY A 243 -20.32 33.57 -9.79
CA GLY A 243 -21.73 33.38 -10.16
C GLY A 243 -22.37 32.11 -9.59
N GLN A 244 -23.63 31.91 -9.95
CA GLN A 244 -24.46 30.78 -9.50
C GLN A 244 -25.07 29.99 -10.66
N ASP A 245 -24.59 30.23 -11.89
CA ASP A 245 -25.04 29.51 -13.08
C ASP A 245 -24.40 28.12 -13.21
N GLU A 246 -24.79 27.40 -14.26
CA GLU A 246 -24.33 26.06 -14.56
C GLU A 246 -22.81 26.00 -14.76
N LEU A 247 -22.19 27.03 -15.33
CA LEU A 247 -20.73 27.09 -15.51
C LEU A 247 -20.01 27.25 -14.17
N ALA A 248 -20.56 28.02 -13.23
CA ALA A 248 -20.03 28.11 -11.88
C ALA A 248 -20.10 26.77 -11.13
N GLN A 249 -21.13 25.96 -11.36
CA GLN A 249 -21.23 24.61 -10.78
C GLN A 249 -20.20 23.64 -11.39
N VAL A 250 -19.99 23.70 -12.70
CA VAL A 250 -18.94 22.92 -13.39
C VAL A 250 -17.56 23.34 -12.88
N ALA A 251 -17.29 24.64 -12.71
CA ALA A 251 -16.03 25.14 -12.17
C ALA A 251 -15.76 24.64 -10.75
N ARG A 252 -16.78 24.63 -9.85
CA ARG A 252 -16.63 24.05 -8.51
C ARG A 252 -16.29 22.56 -8.55
N SER A 253 -16.98 21.80 -9.40
CA SER A 253 -16.76 20.36 -9.56
C SER A 253 -15.36 20.08 -10.12
N PHE A 254 -14.91 20.91 -11.07
CA PHE A 254 -13.56 20.85 -11.62
C PHE A 254 -12.49 21.13 -10.56
N ASN A 255 -12.66 22.18 -9.75
CA ASN A 255 -11.70 22.51 -8.68
C ASN A 255 -11.62 21.39 -7.63
N HIS A 256 -12.76 20.78 -7.27
CA HIS A 256 -12.76 19.63 -6.38
C HIS A 256 -12.00 18.44 -6.99
N MET A 257 -12.26 18.10 -8.24
CA MET A 257 -11.53 17.04 -8.96
C MET A 257 -10.02 17.32 -9.02
N ALA A 258 -9.60 18.55 -9.32
CA ALA A 258 -8.19 18.94 -9.34
C ALA A 258 -7.54 18.81 -7.95
N SER A 259 -8.25 19.20 -6.88
CA SER A 259 -7.79 19.03 -5.50
C SER A 259 -7.62 17.56 -5.13
N GLU A 260 -8.56 16.70 -5.51
CA GLU A 260 -8.49 15.25 -5.27
C GLU A 260 -7.31 14.60 -6.00
N PHE A 261 -7.08 14.98 -7.27
CA PHE A 261 -5.88 14.54 -8.00
C PHE A 261 -4.58 15.04 -7.35
N SER A 262 -4.54 16.29 -6.89
CA SER A 262 -3.39 16.85 -6.16
C SER A 262 -3.08 16.02 -4.91
N ARG A 263 -4.11 15.68 -4.12
CA ARG A 263 -3.98 14.82 -2.93
C ARG A 263 -3.45 13.43 -3.29
N LEU A 264 -4.08 12.74 -4.27
CA LEU A 264 -3.66 11.39 -4.68
C LEU A 264 -2.22 11.36 -5.19
N ILE A 265 -1.80 12.35 -5.98
CA ILE A 265 -0.42 12.46 -6.45
C ILE A 265 0.54 12.72 -5.27
N GLY A 266 0.14 13.52 -4.29
CA GLY A 266 0.89 13.71 -3.04
C GLY A 266 1.08 12.41 -2.25
N GLU A 267 0.01 11.64 -2.07
CA GLU A 267 0.03 10.33 -1.40
C GLU A 267 0.93 9.33 -2.15
N ILE A 268 0.86 9.28 -3.49
CA ILE A 268 1.73 8.42 -4.30
C ILE A 268 3.20 8.84 -4.17
N ARG A 269 3.51 10.15 -4.15
CA ARG A 269 4.88 10.64 -3.93
C ARG A 269 5.43 10.22 -2.58
N GLN A 270 4.61 10.32 -1.53
CA GLN A 270 5.01 9.88 -0.19
C GLN A 270 5.24 8.37 -0.15
N ALA A 271 4.29 7.57 -0.65
CA ALA A 271 4.40 6.11 -0.68
C ALA A 271 5.61 5.63 -1.50
N ALA A 272 5.96 6.31 -2.59
CA ALA A 272 7.19 6.05 -3.33
C ALA A 272 8.43 6.31 -2.44
N GLY A 273 8.51 7.46 -1.77
CA GLY A 273 9.61 7.76 -0.86
C GLY A 273 9.79 6.72 0.25
N GLU A 274 8.69 6.30 0.89
CA GLU A 274 8.71 5.25 1.92
C GLU A 274 9.13 3.89 1.35
N LEU A 275 8.69 3.54 0.13
CA LEU A 275 9.10 2.31 -0.56
C LEU A 275 10.59 2.32 -0.91
N GLU A 276 11.14 3.46 -1.33
CA GLU A 276 12.56 3.62 -1.63
C GLU A 276 13.42 3.47 -0.36
N GLU A 277 13.01 4.07 0.76
CA GLU A 277 13.70 3.93 2.04
C GLU A 277 13.69 2.47 2.52
N SER A 278 12.53 1.82 2.46
CA SER A 278 12.35 0.41 2.86
C SER A 278 13.18 -0.55 1.98
N ALA A 279 13.21 -0.30 0.67
CA ALA A 279 14.05 -1.03 -0.28
C ALA A 279 15.54 -0.87 0.08
N ASN A 280 16.02 0.36 0.29
CA ASN A 280 17.40 0.62 0.67
C ASN A 280 17.78 0.01 2.03
N HIS A 281 16.86 -0.04 2.99
CA HIS A 281 17.06 -0.70 4.27
C HIS A 281 17.16 -2.23 4.09
N THR A 282 16.28 -2.82 3.27
CA THR A 282 16.30 -4.26 2.95
C THR A 282 17.57 -4.66 2.22
N ALA A 283 18.06 -3.86 1.27
CA ALA A 283 19.32 -4.10 0.56
C ALA A 283 20.51 -4.11 1.53
N ARG A 284 20.59 -3.12 2.44
CA ARG A 284 21.64 -3.06 3.47
C ARG A 284 21.61 -4.26 4.41
N ASN A 285 20.43 -4.63 4.92
CA ASN A 285 20.29 -5.80 5.78
C ASN A 285 20.69 -7.09 5.06
N SER A 286 20.34 -7.23 3.79
CA SER A 286 20.71 -8.39 2.98
C SER A 286 22.23 -8.50 2.83
N LEU A 287 22.94 -7.39 2.60
CA LEU A 287 24.40 -7.38 2.58
C LEU A 287 25.00 -7.79 3.93
N SER A 288 24.43 -7.33 5.05
CA SER A 288 24.88 -7.79 6.38
C SER A 288 24.67 -9.28 6.60
N VAL A 289 23.60 -9.89 6.06
CA VAL A 289 23.38 -11.34 6.12
C VAL A 289 24.38 -12.09 5.25
N VAL A 290 24.77 -11.54 4.10
CA VAL A 290 25.87 -12.09 3.27
C VAL A 290 27.17 -12.15 4.06
N ASP A 291 27.56 -11.05 4.70
CA ASP A 291 28.79 -10.98 5.51
C ASP A 291 28.74 -11.94 6.70
N ALA A 292 27.62 -11.99 7.42
CA ALA A 292 27.42 -12.93 8.53
C ALA A 292 27.50 -14.40 8.07
N SER A 293 26.94 -14.72 6.90
CA SER A 293 27.01 -16.06 6.33
C SER A 293 28.44 -16.46 5.95
N ASN A 294 29.24 -15.51 5.44
CA ASN A 294 30.66 -15.73 5.18
C ASN A 294 31.45 -15.97 6.46
N GLN A 295 31.20 -15.20 7.52
CA GLN A 295 31.82 -15.42 8.84
C GLN A 295 31.43 -16.79 9.43
N GLN A 296 30.16 -17.17 9.31
CA GLN A 296 29.66 -18.47 9.76
C GLN A 296 30.36 -19.63 9.02
N ARG A 297 30.60 -19.48 7.71
CA ARG A 297 31.37 -20.45 6.92
C ARG A 297 32.81 -20.57 7.40
N GLN A 298 33.49 -19.45 7.65
CA GLN A 298 34.86 -19.45 8.17
C GLN A 298 34.95 -20.12 9.56
N LEU A 299 34.01 -19.83 10.45
CA LEU A 299 33.93 -20.46 11.77
C LEU A 299 33.64 -21.97 11.67
N ALA A 300 32.80 -22.39 10.72
CA ALA A 300 32.55 -23.80 10.46
C ALA A 300 33.81 -24.52 9.96
N GLU A 301 34.58 -23.90 9.06
CA GLU A 301 35.86 -24.44 8.57
C GLU A 301 36.88 -24.61 9.71
N THR A 302 37.06 -23.60 10.57
CA THR A 302 37.98 -23.71 11.71
C THR A 302 37.53 -24.75 12.73
N THR A 303 36.22 -24.83 13.00
CA THR A 303 35.68 -25.84 13.93
C THR A 303 35.86 -27.26 13.37
N THR A 304 35.76 -27.43 12.05
CA THR A 304 36.03 -28.72 11.39
C THR A 304 37.47 -29.15 11.60
N ALA A 305 38.42 -28.22 11.41
CA ALA A 305 39.84 -28.50 11.66
C ALA A 305 40.09 -28.91 13.12
N SER A 306 39.49 -28.22 14.09
CA SER A 306 39.60 -28.60 15.51
C SER A 306 39.00 -29.98 15.81
N ALA A 307 37.88 -30.35 15.18
CA ALA A 307 37.30 -31.69 15.33
C ALA A 307 38.20 -32.79 14.73
N GLN A 308 38.87 -32.50 13.61
CA GLN A 308 39.86 -33.40 13.02
C GLN A 308 41.08 -33.58 13.94
N GLU A 309 41.61 -32.49 14.51
CA GLU A 309 42.70 -32.55 15.50
C GLU A 309 42.32 -33.38 16.73
N LEU A 310 41.11 -33.21 17.26
CA LEU A 310 40.61 -34.03 18.37
C LEU A 310 40.50 -35.51 18.01
N THR A 311 40.11 -35.83 16.78
CA THR A 311 40.04 -37.22 16.29
C THR A 311 41.44 -37.84 16.22
N LEU A 312 42.44 -37.08 15.75
CA LEU A 312 43.84 -37.51 15.76
C LEU A 312 44.37 -37.72 17.18
N ALA A 313 44.09 -36.79 18.09
CA ALA A 313 44.48 -36.89 19.50
C ALA A 313 43.84 -38.13 20.17
N SER A 314 42.57 -38.40 19.89
CA SER A 314 41.87 -39.59 20.38
C SER A 314 42.47 -40.89 19.85
N SER A 315 42.90 -40.93 18.58
CA SER A 315 43.66 -42.07 18.03
C SER A 315 44.96 -42.30 18.80
N GLN A 316 45.70 -41.24 19.11
CA GLN A 316 46.95 -41.32 19.88
C GLN A 316 46.70 -41.82 21.32
N VAL A 317 45.59 -41.39 21.94
CA VAL A 317 45.16 -41.92 23.24
C VAL A 317 44.87 -43.42 23.16
N GLY A 318 44.24 -43.89 22.08
CA GLY A 318 44.00 -45.31 21.83
C GLY A 318 45.29 -46.14 21.78
N GLU A 319 46.33 -45.65 21.09
CA GLU A 319 47.65 -46.32 21.06
C GLU A 319 48.30 -46.38 22.46
N ASN A 320 48.17 -45.30 23.24
CA ASN A 320 48.68 -45.25 24.60
C ASN A 320 47.94 -46.24 25.51
N ILE A 321 46.61 -46.35 25.38
CA ILE A 321 45.79 -47.33 26.11
C ILE A 321 46.23 -48.75 25.77
N ALA A 322 46.41 -49.09 24.49
CA ALA A 322 46.88 -50.41 24.09
C ALA A 322 48.24 -50.76 24.72
N THR A 323 49.15 -49.78 24.79
CA THR A 323 50.44 -49.94 25.45
C THR A 323 50.30 -50.11 26.98
N MET A 324 49.39 -49.36 27.61
CA MET A 324 49.09 -49.49 29.05
C MET A 324 48.47 -50.84 29.39
N ILE A 325 47.58 -51.38 28.56
CA ILE A 325 47.01 -52.72 28.73
C ILE A 325 48.13 -53.76 28.72
N GLN A 326 49.01 -53.73 27.71
CA GLN A 326 50.15 -54.66 27.63
C GLN A 326 51.08 -54.55 28.85
N ALA A 327 51.36 -53.33 29.32
CA ALA A 327 52.20 -53.12 30.50
C ALA A 327 51.53 -53.64 31.78
N THR A 328 50.21 -53.47 31.91
CA THR A 328 49.42 -53.91 33.06
C THR A 328 49.30 -55.43 33.09
N ASP A 329 49.04 -56.07 31.95
CA ASP A 329 49.04 -57.54 31.81
C ASP A 329 50.40 -58.13 32.19
N ARG A 330 51.49 -57.53 31.70
CA ARG A 330 52.84 -57.95 32.07
C ARG A 330 53.14 -57.76 33.56
N ALA A 331 52.68 -56.67 34.17
CA ALA A 331 52.82 -56.45 35.60
C ALA A 331 52.02 -57.47 36.43
N LYS A 332 50.83 -57.86 35.95
CA LYS A 332 49.99 -58.90 36.56
C LYS A 332 50.69 -60.26 36.52
N ASP A 333 51.27 -60.63 35.39
CA ASP A 333 52.02 -61.88 35.26
C ASP A 333 53.25 -61.89 36.17
N LEU A 334 54.02 -60.79 36.22
CA LEU A 334 55.16 -60.65 37.14
C LEU A 334 54.76 -60.73 38.61
N ALA A 335 53.63 -60.13 39.00
CA ALA A 335 53.12 -60.21 40.36
C ALA A 335 52.69 -61.65 40.70
N LYS A 336 52.04 -62.36 39.76
CA LYS A 336 51.67 -63.77 39.92
C LYS A 336 52.89 -64.67 40.08
N ASP A 337 53.91 -64.48 39.26
CA ASP A 337 55.17 -65.22 39.36
C ASP A 337 55.89 -64.89 40.69
N GLY A 338 55.91 -63.61 41.08
CA GLY A 338 56.45 -63.18 42.37
C GLY A 338 55.73 -63.81 43.56
N HIS A 339 54.40 -63.92 43.51
CA HIS A 339 53.60 -64.58 44.53
C HIS A 339 53.97 -66.07 44.65
N HIS A 340 54.14 -66.75 43.51
CA HIS A 340 54.57 -68.14 43.47
C HIS A 340 55.95 -68.33 44.14
N VAL A 341 56.94 -67.50 43.78
CA VAL A 341 58.29 -67.56 44.36
C VAL A 341 58.27 -67.30 45.87
N VAL A 342 57.51 -66.30 46.34
CA VAL A 342 57.39 -66.02 47.78
C VAL A 342 56.71 -67.17 48.52
N THR A 343 55.70 -67.80 47.91
CA THR A 343 55.00 -68.96 48.48
C THR A 343 55.94 -70.17 48.60
N GLU A 344 56.74 -70.46 47.57
CA GLU A 344 57.77 -71.51 47.62
C GLU A 344 58.86 -71.22 48.67
N ALA A 345 59.29 -69.96 48.77
CA ALA A 345 60.24 -69.54 49.80
C ALA A 345 59.66 -69.71 51.21
N ALA A 346 58.39 -69.35 51.42
CA ALA A 346 57.71 -69.54 52.69
C ALA A 346 57.58 -71.02 53.07
N ALA A 347 57.26 -71.89 52.10
CA ALA A 347 57.22 -73.34 52.29
C ALA A 347 58.62 -73.89 52.65
N SER A 348 59.67 -73.44 51.97
CA SER A 348 61.05 -73.84 52.22
C SER A 348 61.53 -73.41 53.62
N ILE A 349 61.26 -72.18 54.03
CA ILE A 349 61.62 -71.67 55.37
C ILE A 349 60.86 -72.44 56.46
N ASN A 350 59.59 -72.77 56.24
CA ASN A 350 58.85 -73.63 57.17
C ASN A 350 59.46 -75.03 57.28
N GLY A 351 59.91 -75.62 56.17
CA GLY A 351 60.64 -76.90 56.17
C GLY A 351 61.97 -76.83 56.93
N ILE A 352 62.71 -75.72 56.78
CA ILE A 352 63.94 -75.45 57.54
C ILE A 352 63.61 -75.32 59.04
N SER A 353 62.55 -74.60 59.40
CA SER A 353 62.09 -74.45 60.79
C SER A 353 61.84 -75.79 61.46
N GLN A 354 61.11 -76.68 60.77
CA GLN A 354 60.86 -78.05 61.25
C GLN A 354 62.15 -78.85 61.40
N SER A 355 63.08 -78.74 60.43
CA SER A 355 64.37 -79.45 60.46
C SER A 355 65.28 -78.97 61.60
N VAL A 356 65.34 -77.66 61.84
CA VAL A 356 66.09 -77.06 62.96
C VAL A 356 65.49 -77.50 64.28
N SER A 357 64.16 -77.47 64.43
CA SER A 357 63.47 -77.94 65.63
C SER A 357 63.76 -79.42 65.92
N HIS A 358 63.70 -80.28 64.90
CA HIS A 358 64.03 -81.70 65.02
C HIS A 358 65.51 -81.94 65.39
N THR A 359 66.42 -81.18 64.78
CA THR A 359 67.87 -81.27 65.05
C THR A 359 68.17 -80.82 66.48
N ALA A 360 67.59 -79.72 66.93
CA ALA A 360 67.72 -79.24 68.31
C ALA A 360 67.26 -80.30 69.33
N SER A 361 66.13 -80.95 69.08
CA SER A 361 65.63 -82.06 69.92
C SER A 361 66.58 -83.26 69.95
N THR A 362 67.19 -83.60 68.81
CA THR A 362 68.12 -84.73 68.70
C THR A 362 69.42 -84.45 69.44
N ILE A 363 69.97 -83.24 69.30
CA ILE A 363 71.17 -82.79 70.01
C ILE A 363 70.91 -82.72 71.53
N ALA A 364 69.75 -82.22 71.96
CA ALA A 364 69.36 -82.23 73.36
C ALA A 364 69.31 -83.67 73.94
N SER A 365 68.78 -84.62 73.17
CA SER A 365 68.81 -86.04 73.55
C SER A 365 70.24 -86.59 73.66
N LEU A 366 71.15 -86.23 72.75
CA LEU A 366 72.56 -86.62 72.83
C LEU A 366 73.24 -86.07 74.10
N GLY A 367 72.89 -84.84 74.50
CA GLY A 367 73.36 -84.24 75.75
C GLY A 367 72.95 -85.05 76.97
N ASN A 368 71.67 -85.44 77.03
CA ASN A 368 71.15 -86.28 78.12
C ASN A 368 71.84 -87.65 78.16
N HIS A 369 72.04 -88.31 77.01
CA HIS A 369 72.75 -89.59 76.95
C HIS A 369 74.24 -89.44 77.37
N SER A 370 74.88 -88.33 77.02
CA SER A 370 76.27 -88.06 77.40
C SER A 370 76.41 -87.75 78.89
N GLU A 371 75.40 -87.13 79.51
CA GLU A 371 75.31 -87.00 80.97
C GLU A 371 75.18 -88.36 81.66
N GLU A 372 74.34 -89.26 81.12
CA GLU A 372 74.17 -90.61 81.62
C GLU A 372 75.47 -91.42 81.53
N ILE A 373 76.17 -91.38 80.38
CA ILE A 373 77.47 -92.02 80.21
C ILE A 373 78.49 -91.42 81.20
N GLY A 374 78.50 -90.09 81.38
CA GLY A 374 79.37 -89.43 82.36
C GLY A 374 79.17 -89.97 83.78
N ARG A 375 77.93 -90.19 84.21
CA ARG A 375 77.62 -90.83 85.50
C ARG A 375 78.15 -92.26 85.58
N ILE A 376 77.96 -93.06 84.54
CA ILE A 376 78.45 -94.45 84.48
C ILE A 376 79.98 -94.48 84.57
N VAL A 377 80.67 -93.63 83.82
CA VAL A 377 82.14 -93.55 83.81
C VAL A 377 82.68 -93.14 85.17
N SER A 378 82.00 -92.23 85.89
CA SER A 378 82.34 -91.88 87.28
C SER A 378 82.23 -93.09 88.21
N VAL A 379 81.15 -93.88 88.10
CA VAL A 379 80.97 -95.11 88.89
C VAL A 379 82.05 -96.14 88.57
N ILE A 380 82.43 -96.31 87.29
CA ILE A 380 83.50 -97.24 86.91
C ILE A 380 84.84 -96.77 87.48
N LYS A 381 85.11 -95.46 87.47
CA LYS A 381 86.31 -94.89 88.09
C LYS A 381 86.33 -95.15 89.59
N ASP A 382 85.21 -94.93 90.29
CA ASP A 382 85.09 -95.22 91.73
C ASP A 382 85.31 -96.71 92.03
N ILE A 383 84.76 -97.61 91.19
CA ILE A 383 85.00 -99.06 91.29
C ILE A 383 86.48 -99.39 91.04
N ALA A 384 87.11 -98.78 90.04
CA ALA A 384 88.52 -98.98 89.73
C ALA A 384 89.42 -98.50 90.88
N ASP A 385 89.13 -97.33 91.46
CA ASP A 385 89.86 -96.79 92.61
C ASP A 385 89.67 -97.67 93.86
N GLN A 386 88.46 -98.16 94.11
CA GLN A 386 88.19 -99.16 95.16
C GLN A 386 88.93 -100.48 94.91
N THR A 387 88.95 -100.95 93.65
CA THR A 387 89.63 -102.19 93.25
C THR A 387 91.15 -102.04 93.40
N ASN A 388 91.71 -100.87 93.07
CA ASN A 388 93.12 -100.55 93.29
C ASN A 388 93.48 -100.59 94.79
N LEU A 389 92.60 -100.06 95.64
CA LEU A 389 92.76 -100.05 97.09
C LEU A 389 92.65 -101.46 97.70
N LEU A 390 91.70 -102.27 97.22
CA LEU A 390 91.55 -103.68 97.59
C LEU A 390 92.76 -104.52 97.15
N ALA A 391 93.24 -104.29 95.92
CA ALA A 391 94.41 -104.96 95.37
C ALA A 391 95.70 -104.59 96.13
N LEU A 392 95.84 -103.32 96.54
CA LEU A 392 96.94 -102.88 97.39
C LEU A 392 96.90 -103.57 98.76
N ASN A 393 95.73 -103.64 99.40
CA ASN A 393 95.56 -104.33 100.67
C ASN A 393 95.87 -105.84 100.54
N ALA A 394 95.44 -106.47 99.43
CA ALA A 394 95.74 -107.87 99.14
C ALA A 394 97.23 -108.11 98.87
N ALA A 395 97.92 -107.20 98.18
CA ALA A 395 99.36 -107.27 97.93
C ALA A 395 100.16 -107.13 99.24
N ILE A 396 99.73 -106.23 100.14
CA ILE A 396 100.30 -106.07 101.49
C ILE A 396 100.16 -107.36 102.29
N GLU A 397 98.96 -107.97 102.32
CA GLU A 397 98.72 -109.18 103.11
C GLU A 397 99.40 -110.42 102.50
N ALA A 398 99.52 -110.49 101.16
CA ALA A 398 100.30 -111.51 100.47
C ALA A 398 101.81 -111.41 100.76
N ALA A 399 102.36 -110.19 100.87
CA ALA A 399 103.73 -109.98 101.32
C ALA A 399 103.94 -110.41 102.79
N ARG A 400 102.88 -110.30 103.61
CA ARG A 400 102.87 -110.70 105.02
C ARG A 400 102.87 -112.22 105.23
N ALA A 401 102.30 -112.99 104.29
CA ALA A 401 102.24 -114.45 104.31
C ALA A 401 103.54 -115.15 103.85
N GLY A 402 104.58 -114.40 103.48
CA GLY A 402 105.90 -114.95 103.09
C GLY A 402 105.84 -115.88 101.86
N GLU A 403 106.64 -116.95 101.85
CA GLU A 403 106.76 -117.87 100.70
C GLU A 403 105.44 -118.52 100.27
N GLN A 404 104.44 -118.67 101.17
CA GLN A 404 103.12 -119.23 100.83
C GLN A 404 102.21 -118.22 100.09
N GLY A 405 102.47 -116.91 100.21
CA GLY A 405 101.66 -115.84 99.61
C GLY A 405 102.12 -115.40 98.22
N ARG A 406 103.21 -115.96 97.71
CA ARG A 406 103.91 -115.47 96.51
C ARG A 406 103.05 -115.51 95.23
N GLY A 407 102.21 -116.53 95.06
CA GLY A 407 101.23 -116.60 93.97
C GLY A 407 100.12 -115.55 94.09
N PHE A 408 99.66 -115.28 95.32
CA PHE A 408 98.65 -114.25 95.59
C PHE A 408 99.19 -112.83 95.39
N ALA A 409 100.45 -112.58 95.74
CA ALA A 409 101.10 -111.27 95.53
C ALA A 409 101.16 -110.89 94.05
N VAL A 410 101.48 -111.86 93.17
CA VAL A 410 101.51 -111.63 91.71
C VAL A 410 100.11 -111.30 91.17
N VAL A 411 99.08 -112.02 91.62
CA VAL A 411 97.68 -111.74 91.23
C VAL A 411 97.24 -110.37 91.74
N ALA A 412 97.55 -110.02 92.98
CA ALA A 412 97.19 -108.73 93.57
C ALA A 412 97.86 -107.56 92.83
N ASP A 413 99.14 -107.66 92.47
CA ASP A 413 99.82 -106.63 91.67
C ASP A 413 99.28 -106.53 90.23
N GLU A 414 98.84 -107.65 89.63
CA GLU A 414 98.21 -107.63 88.31
C GLU A 414 96.82 -106.99 88.36
N VAL A 415 96.02 -107.26 89.40
CA VAL A 415 94.74 -106.58 89.66
C VAL A 415 94.97 -105.08 89.92
N ARG A 416 96.02 -104.71 90.65
CA ARG A 416 96.41 -103.31 90.91
C ARG A 416 96.73 -102.57 89.62
N LYS A 417 97.57 -103.16 88.76
CA LYS A 417 97.88 -102.61 87.42
C LYS A 417 96.64 -102.51 86.52
N LEU A 418 95.73 -103.49 86.58
CA LEU A 418 94.49 -103.46 85.83
C LEU A 418 93.56 -102.34 86.32
N ALA A 419 93.48 -102.14 87.64
CA ALA A 419 92.73 -101.05 88.25
C ALA A 419 93.32 -99.67 87.89
N GLU A 420 94.65 -99.48 87.98
CA GLU A 420 95.34 -98.25 87.53
C GLU A 420 95.09 -97.97 86.03
N ARG A 421 95.15 -99.00 85.17
CA ARG A 421 94.81 -98.88 83.74
C ARG A 421 93.34 -98.50 83.54
N THR A 422 92.44 -99.02 84.37
CA THR A 422 90.99 -98.72 84.32
C THR A 422 90.70 -97.29 84.79
N THR A 423 91.33 -96.82 85.87
CA THR A 423 91.26 -95.41 86.32
C THR A 423 91.80 -94.46 85.26
N LYS A 424 92.91 -94.80 84.60
CA LYS A 424 93.46 -93.99 83.50
C LYS A 424 92.51 -93.94 82.30
N ALA A 425 92.00 -95.09 81.84
CA ALA A 425 91.08 -95.17 80.72
C ALA A 425 89.74 -94.45 80.99
N THR A 426 89.19 -94.58 82.20
CA THR A 426 87.99 -93.83 82.61
C THR A 426 88.23 -92.33 82.72
N GLY A 427 89.43 -91.90 83.12
CA GLY A 427 89.82 -90.48 83.09
C GLY A 427 89.89 -89.91 81.67
N GLU A 428 90.44 -90.68 80.72
CA GLU A 428 90.44 -90.31 79.29
C GLU A 428 89.00 -90.25 78.74
N ILE A 429 88.16 -91.27 79.01
CA ILE A 429 86.73 -91.29 78.62
C ILE A 429 85.97 -90.12 79.25
N SER A 430 86.19 -89.83 80.54
CA SER A 430 85.54 -88.71 81.24
C SER A 430 85.89 -87.37 80.58
N THR A 431 87.13 -87.21 80.13
CA THR A 431 87.55 -86.00 79.38
C THR A 431 86.82 -85.92 78.05
N THR A 432 86.74 -87.02 77.29
CA THR A 432 85.98 -87.07 76.03
C THR A 432 84.50 -86.78 76.22
N ILE A 433 83.86 -87.33 77.25
CA ILE A 433 82.44 -87.08 77.56
C ILE A 433 82.23 -85.60 77.94
N HIS A 434 83.12 -85.01 78.72
CA HIS A 434 83.05 -83.59 79.05
C HIS A 434 83.19 -82.70 77.79
N THR A 435 84.04 -83.09 76.83
CA THR A 435 84.13 -82.41 75.53
C THR A 435 82.82 -82.53 74.75
N ILE A 436 82.24 -83.73 74.66
CA ILE A 436 80.96 -83.96 73.98
C ILE A 436 79.83 -83.14 74.63
N GLN A 437 79.77 -83.08 75.97
CA GLN A 437 78.77 -82.27 76.69
C GLN A 437 78.90 -80.78 76.35
N ASN A 438 80.12 -80.23 76.40
CA ASN A 438 80.39 -78.84 76.05
C ASN A 438 80.04 -78.53 74.58
N GLU A 439 80.42 -79.41 73.65
CA GLU A 439 80.08 -79.29 72.23
C GLU A 439 78.56 -79.36 72.00
N THR A 440 77.87 -80.21 72.76
CA THR A 440 76.40 -80.33 72.71
C THR A 440 75.71 -79.06 73.18
N VAL A 441 76.13 -78.48 74.32
CA VAL A 441 75.59 -77.20 74.83
C VAL A 441 75.81 -76.06 73.81
N THR A 442 77.00 -76.03 73.21
CA THR A 442 77.33 -75.07 72.15
C THR A 442 76.42 -75.25 70.93
N ALA A 443 76.17 -76.50 70.52
CA ALA A 443 75.31 -76.81 69.39
C ALA A 443 73.82 -76.50 69.66
N VAL A 444 73.32 -76.72 70.87
CA VAL A 444 71.95 -76.31 71.26
C VAL A 444 71.80 -74.79 71.20
N THR A 445 72.77 -74.04 71.74
CA THR A 445 72.76 -72.57 71.72
C THR A 445 72.79 -72.04 70.28
N ALA A 446 73.60 -72.64 69.40
CA ALA A 446 73.62 -72.32 67.98
C ALA A 446 72.28 -72.62 67.29
N MET A 447 71.61 -73.73 67.65
CA MET A 447 70.28 -74.07 67.13
C MET A 447 69.19 -73.09 67.59
N GLU A 448 69.24 -72.60 68.83
CA GLU A 448 68.33 -71.54 69.31
C GLU A 448 68.50 -70.24 68.51
N GLN A 449 69.75 -69.85 68.22
CA GLN A 449 70.03 -68.68 67.40
C GLN A 449 69.52 -68.84 65.97
N VAL A 450 69.73 -70.01 65.35
CA VAL A 450 69.19 -70.34 64.02
C VAL A 450 67.65 -70.33 64.04
N HIS A 451 67.02 -70.85 65.09
CA HIS A 451 65.56 -70.81 65.24
C HIS A 451 65.00 -69.38 65.22
N VAL A 452 65.64 -68.44 65.92
CA VAL A 452 65.27 -67.01 65.88
C VAL A 452 65.39 -66.46 64.46
N GLN A 453 66.49 -66.75 63.75
CA GLN A 453 66.69 -66.30 62.37
C GLN A 453 65.64 -66.87 61.41
N VAL A 454 65.29 -68.15 61.56
CA VAL A 454 64.25 -68.79 60.74
C VAL A 454 62.88 -68.19 61.02
N THR A 455 62.55 -67.91 62.28
CA THR A 455 61.28 -67.25 62.66
C THR A 455 61.17 -65.86 62.02
N GLN A 456 62.25 -65.08 62.05
CA GLN A 456 62.31 -63.80 61.33
C GLN A 456 62.17 -63.99 59.81
N GLY A 457 62.75 -65.06 59.26
CA GLY A 457 62.60 -65.44 57.86
C GLY A 457 61.14 -65.69 57.47
N VAL A 458 60.38 -66.41 58.31
CA VAL A 458 58.94 -66.66 58.12
C VAL A 458 58.16 -65.35 58.11
N GLU A 459 58.41 -64.46 59.08
CA GLU A 459 57.73 -63.17 59.16
C GLU A 459 58.02 -62.31 57.92
N LYS A 460 59.27 -62.30 57.44
CA LYS A 460 59.67 -61.57 56.22
C LYS A 460 59.02 -62.14 54.97
N THR A 461 58.86 -63.46 54.86
CA THR A 461 58.14 -64.06 53.72
C THR A 461 56.65 -63.73 53.76
N GLN A 462 56.02 -63.73 54.93
CA GLN A 462 54.63 -63.27 55.08
C GLN A 462 54.45 -61.79 54.74
N GLN A 463 55.41 -60.93 55.12
CA GLN A 463 55.40 -59.52 54.70
C GLN A 463 55.53 -59.38 53.18
N GLY A 464 56.40 -60.17 52.55
CA GLY A 464 56.54 -60.23 51.09
C GLY A 464 55.25 -60.67 50.39
N ASP A 465 54.57 -61.68 50.94
CA ASP A 465 53.32 -62.20 50.38
C ASP A 465 52.21 -61.15 50.36
N ARG A 466 52.01 -60.45 51.49
CA ARG A 466 51.06 -59.32 51.58
C ARG A 466 51.40 -58.19 50.62
N ALA A 467 52.69 -57.88 50.43
CA ALA A 467 53.12 -56.85 49.50
C ALA A 467 52.79 -57.21 48.05
N ILE A 468 53.00 -58.47 47.64
CA ILE A 468 52.65 -58.94 46.30
C ILE A 468 51.13 -58.99 46.10
N ALA A 469 50.37 -59.39 47.12
CA ALA A 469 48.90 -59.35 47.08
C ALA A 469 48.37 -57.93 46.84
N ALA A 470 48.91 -56.94 47.56
CA ALA A 470 48.57 -55.53 47.38
C ALA A 470 48.94 -55.00 45.97
N ILE A 471 50.08 -55.43 45.41
CA ILE A 471 50.45 -55.11 44.03
C ILE A 471 49.43 -55.70 43.04
N THR A 472 49.01 -56.95 43.24
CA THR A 472 48.04 -57.62 42.36
C THR A 472 46.68 -56.90 42.36
N GLU A 473 46.22 -56.45 43.52
CA GLU A 473 45.00 -55.64 43.66
C GLU A 473 45.16 -54.29 42.94
N ALA A 474 46.27 -53.58 43.16
CA ALA A 474 46.55 -52.30 42.50
C ALA A 474 46.61 -52.42 40.97
N VAL A 475 47.25 -53.48 40.45
CA VAL A 475 47.32 -53.76 39.00
C VAL A 475 45.94 -54.07 38.42
N SER A 476 45.09 -54.80 39.17
CA SER A 476 43.71 -55.07 38.75
C SER A 476 42.86 -53.80 38.69
N GLY A 477 42.97 -52.93 39.69
CA GLY A 477 42.30 -51.62 39.69
C GLY A 477 42.80 -50.70 38.56
N LEU A 478 44.09 -50.76 38.22
CA LEU A 478 44.65 -50.03 37.08
C LEU A 478 44.05 -50.51 35.75
N SER A 479 43.89 -51.83 35.59
CA SER A 479 43.26 -52.42 34.39
C SER A 479 41.82 -51.92 34.21
N GLU A 480 41.02 -51.87 35.28
CA GLU A 480 39.66 -51.32 35.23
C GLU A 480 39.64 -49.84 34.82
N GLN A 481 40.55 -49.02 35.35
CA GLN A 481 40.65 -47.61 34.98
C GLN A 481 41.05 -47.43 33.51
N ILE A 482 41.97 -48.24 33.00
CA ILE A 482 42.38 -48.20 31.59
C ILE A 482 41.18 -48.50 30.67
N HIS A 483 40.36 -49.50 30.99
CA HIS A 483 39.13 -49.79 30.24
C HIS A 483 38.10 -48.65 30.32
N ALA A 484 37.97 -48.00 31.47
CA ALA A 484 37.10 -46.83 31.60
C ALA A 484 37.56 -45.65 30.72
N ILE A 485 38.87 -45.42 30.63
CA ILE A 485 39.44 -44.38 29.75
C ILE A 485 39.18 -44.73 28.28
N ASP A 486 39.28 -46.00 27.88
CA ASP A 486 38.99 -46.44 26.52
C ASP A 486 37.52 -46.19 26.13
N ALA A 487 36.59 -46.46 27.04
CA ALA A 487 35.17 -46.16 26.83
C ALA A 487 34.89 -44.64 26.71
N ILE A 488 35.62 -43.80 27.45
CA ILE A 488 35.51 -42.33 27.32
C ILE A 488 36.05 -41.89 25.95
N ARG A 489 37.18 -42.43 25.53
CA ARG A 489 37.79 -42.17 24.22
C ARG A 489 36.83 -42.53 23.07
N ASP A 490 36.21 -43.71 23.11
CA ASP A 490 35.23 -44.11 22.08
C ASP A 490 34.02 -43.15 21.99
N ASN A 491 33.52 -42.68 23.14
CA ASN A 491 32.47 -41.67 23.18
C ASN A 491 32.94 -40.31 22.62
N GLN A 492 34.20 -39.95 22.86
CA GLN A 492 34.80 -38.73 22.32
C GLN A 492 34.94 -38.79 20.79
N ASP A 493 35.36 -39.93 20.24
CA ASP A 493 35.40 -40.18 18.79
C ASP A 493 34.02 -40.04 18.15
N ASN A 494 32.99 -40.64 18.76
CA ASN A 494 31.62 -40.53 18.28
C ASN A 494 31.10 -39.09 18.34
N SER A 495 31.42 -38.36 19.42
CA SER A 495 31.05 -36.95 19.56
C SER A 495 31.73 -36.07 18.50
N CYS A 496 32.99 -36.33 18.18
CA CYS A 496 33.69 -35.62 17.10
C CYS A 496 33.03 -35.85 15.74
N ARG A 497 32.62 -37.09 15.43
CA ARG A 497 31.89 -37.39 14.19
C ARG A 497 30.53 -36.67 14.12
N ASP A 498 29.79 -36.61 15.23
CA ASP A 498 28.52 -35.86 15.29
C ASP A 498 28.75 -34.35 15.09
N ILE A 499 29.79 -33.79 15.71
CA ILE A 499 30.21 -32.40 15.53
C ILE A 499 30.52 -32.13 14.05
N SER A 500 31.32 -32.98 13.38
CA SER A 500 31.60 -32.83 11.95
C SER A 500 30.32 -32.88 11.10
N GLY A 501 29.38 -33.77 11.42
CA GLY A 501 28.08 -33.85 10.75
C GLY A 501 27.26 -32.56 10.90
N ARG A 502 27.19 -32.01 12.12
CA ARG A 502 26.49 -30.74 12.40
C ARG A 502 27.14 -29.55 11.70
N ILE A 503 28.47 -29.53 11.59
CA ILE A 503 29.18 -28.47 10.87
C ILE A 503 28.85 -28.48 9.38
N ASN A 504 28.70 -29.65 8.74
CA ASN A 504 28.24 -29.72 7.36
C ASN A 504 26.85 -29.08 7.16
N ASN A 505 25.93 -29.30 8.11
CA ASN A 505 24.63 -28.62 8.08
C ASN A 505 24.75 -27.10 8.23
N ILE A 506 25.68 -26.63 9.08
CA ILE A 506 25.97 -25.19 9.24
C ILE A 506 26.51 -24.59 7.94
N LEU A 507 27.38 -25.30 7.23
CA LEU A 507 27.91 -24.87 5.93
C LEU A 507 26.80 -24.74 4.87
N ASP A 508 25.89 -25.72 4.81
CA ASP A 508 24.75 -25.69 3.88
C ASP A 508 23.77 -24.55 4.21
N MET A 509 23.48 -24.34 5.50
CA MET A 509 22.68 -23.21 5.97
C MET A 509 23.33 -21.87 5.62
N ALA A 510 24.64 -21.71 5.83
CA ALA A 510 25.36 -20.49 5.48
C ALA A 510 25.31 -20.23 3.96
N SER A 511 25.46 -21.26 3.14
CA SER A 511 25.32 -21.16 1.68
C SER A 511 23.91 -20.75 1.25
N THR A 512 22.89 -21.35 1.87
CA THR A 512 21.48 -21.03 1.58
C THR A 512 21.12 -19.60 2.02
N ASN A 513 21.57 -19.17 3.21
CA ASN A 513 21.39 -17.80 3.69
C ASN A 513 22.07 -16.79 2.75
N HIS A 514 23.29 -17.07 2.30
CA HIS A 514 24.01 -16.23 1.36
C HIS A 514 23.21 -16.01 0.06
N ARG A 515 22.76 -17.08 -0.59
CA ARG A 515 21.94 -16.99 -1.82
C ARG A 515 20.62 -16.26 -1.60
N ALA A 516 19.94 -16.53 -0.49
CA ALA A 516 18.67 -15.89 -0.15
C ALA A 516 18.86 -14.38 0.07
N ALA A 517 19.96 -13.99 0.71
CA ALA A 517 20.31 -12.60 0.94
C ALA A 517 20.69 -11.89 -0.38
N GLU A 518 21.48 -12.50 -1.25
CA GLU A 518 21.76 -11.94 -2.59
C GLU A 518 20.48 -11.71 -3.40
N SER A 519 19.56 -12.68 -3.40
CA SER A 519 18.27 -12.55 -4.07
C SER A 519 17.43 -11.42 -3.46
N SER A 520 17.45 -11.27 -2.13
CA SER A 520 16.73 -10.20 -1.42
C SER A 520 17.31 -8.82 -1.72
N ALA A 521 18.64 -8.71 -1.80
CA ALA A 521 19.32 -7.48 -2.20
C ALA A 521 18.97 -7.09 -3.65
N SER A 522 18.94 -8.05 -4.56
CA SER A 522 18.55 -7.82 -5.96
C SER A 522 17.08 -7.37 -6.07
N ALA A 523 16.16 -8.03 -5.36
CA ALA A 523 14.75 -7.64 -5.32
C ALA A 523 14.56 -6.24 -4.73
N ALA A 524 15.27 -5.92 -3.65
CA ALA A 524 15.26 -4.59 -3.03
C ALA A 524 15.77 -3.51 -4.01
N GLN A 525 16.85 -3.79 -4.76
CA GLN A 525 17.33 -2.87 -5.80
C GLN A 525 16.27 -2.64 -6.89
N GLY A 526 15.54 -3.69 -7.29
CA GLY A 526 14.42 -3.59 -8.22
C GLY A 526 13.26 -2.74 -7.69
N LEU A 527 12.93 -2.86 -6.40
CA LEU A 527 11.93 -2.01 -5.74
C LEU A 527 12.38 -0.55 -5.66
N SER A 528 13.66 -0.30 -5.39
CA SER A 528 14.23 1.05 -5.40
C SER A 528 14.14 1.70 -6.79
N ASP A 529 14.46 0.96 -7.87
CA ASP A 529 14.30 1.45 -9.25
C ASP A 529 12.84 1.73 -9.59
N LEU A 530 11.93 0.81 -9.23
CA LEU A 530 10.50 0.99 -9.47
C LEU A 530 9.95 2.21 -8.72
N SER A 531 10.38 2.42 -7.48
CA SER A 531 10.01 3.60 -6.70
C SER A 531 10.55 4.89 -7.33
N SER A 532 11.81 4.90 -7.76
CA SER A 532 12.41 6.05 -8.44
C SER A 532 11.65 6.40 -9.73
N ARG A 533 11.29 5.39 -10.52
CA ARG A 533 10.46 5.54 -11.74
C ARG A 533 9.05 6.04 -11.42
N LEU A 534 8.43 5.54 -10.35
CA LEU A 534 7.12 6.00 -9.88
C LEU A 534 7.19 7.47 -9.48
N SER A 535 8.18 7.84 -8.65
CA SER A 535 8.47 9.20 -8.21
C SER A 535 8.72 10.14 -9.40
N ALA A 536 9.49 9.70 -10.40
CA ALA A 536 9.72 10.45 -11.64
C ALA A 536 8.44 10.61 -12.48
N ALA A 537 7.59 9.59 -12.55
CA ALA A 537 6.32 9.66 -13.26
C ALA A 537 5.35 10.66 -12.62
N VAL A 538 5.31 10.72 -11.28
CA VAL A 538 4.44 11.65 -10.55
C VAL A 538 5.04 13.04 -10.35
N SER A 539 6.36 13.21 -10.43
CA SER A 539 7.02 14.52 -10.29
C SER A 539 6.75 15.46 -11.47
N ARG A 540 6.32 14.91 -12.62
CA ARG A 540 5.80 15.70 -13.74
C ARG A 540 4.58 16.54 -13.34
N PHE A 541 3.81 16.11 -12.34
CA PHE A 541 2.64 16.84 -11.88
C PHE A 541 3.03 17.95 -10.90
N ARG A 542 2.66 19.20 -11.20
CA ARG A 542 2.87 20.34 -10.31
C ARG A 542 1.73 20.40 -9.31
N LEU A 543 2.03 20.05 -8.06
CA LEU A 543 1.12 20.25 -6.94
C LEU A 543 1.04 21.74 -6.61
N GLY A 544 -0.17 22.28 -6.48
CA GLY A 544 -0.36 23.61 -5.92
C GLY A 544 0.12 23.63 -4.48
N GLY A 545 1.01 24.55 -4.15
CA GLY A 545 1.30 24.87 -2.76
C GLY A 545 -0.01 25.31 -2.09
N GLY A 546 -0.29 24.73 -0.93
CA GLY A 546 -1.38 25.20 -0.06
C GLY A 546 -1.22 26.66 0.31
#